data_AF-A0A1J3I7H3-F1
#
_entry.id   AF-A0A1J3I7H3-F1
#
_cell.length_a   1.000
_cell.length_b   1.000
_cell.length_c   1.000
_cell.angle_alpha   90.00
_cell.angle_beta   90.00
_cell.angle_gamma   90.00
#
_symmetry.space_group_name_H-M   'P 1'
#
loop_
_entity.id
_entity.type
_entity.pdbx_description
1 polymer ?
#
loop_
_entity_poly.entity_id
_entity_poly.type
_entity_poly.pdbx_seq_one_letter_code
_entity_poly.pdbx_strand_id
1 'polypeptide(L)'
;MATRNRTTVYRKHRDACKSARAPLSLSASDSFGGPVIEMVSGSFTRSNHTSYAPLNSSDPGPSSSDAFTIGLPPAWVDDSEEITFNIQTVRDKMSELAKAHSKALMPTFGDNKGIHRAVEMLTHEITHLLRNSENRLQKLSTRGPSEESNLRKNVQRSLATDL
;
A
#
# COMPACT_ATOMS: atom_id res chain seq x y z
N MET A 1 8.93 34.28 -22.50
CA MET A 1 8.05 33.45 -21.64
C MET A 1 8.50 33.64 -20.19
N ALA A 2 7.71 34.33 -19.36
CA ALA A 2 8.10 34.70 -18.01
C ALA A 2 7.66 33.61 -17.01
N THR A 3 8.61 32.99 -16.30
CA THR A 3 8.33 32.03 -15.22
C THR A 3 7.93 32.80 -13.96
N ARG A 4 6.70 32.58 -13.46
CA ARG A 4 6.25 33.22 -12.21
C ARG A 4 7.06 32.66 -11.02
N ASN A 5 7.67 33.55 -10.25
CA ASN A 5 8.38 33.21 -9.01
C ASN A 5 7.38 32.66 -7.96
N ARG A 6 7.61 31.43 -7.48
CA ARG A 6 6.71 30.69 -6.55
C ARG A 6 7.15 30.73 -5.08
N THR A 7 8.17 31.53 -4.74
CA THR A 7 8.78 31.56 -3.39
C THR A 7 7.81 32.05 -2.31
N THR A 8 6.83 32.87 -2.66
CA THR A 8 5.79 33.36 -1.73
C THR A 8 4.82 32.25 -1.34
N VAL A 9 4.39 31.42 -2.30
CA VAL A 9 3.52 30.26 -2.05
C VAL A 9 4.22 29.23 -1.16
N TYR A 10 5.50 28.96 -1.43
CA TYR A 10 6.30 28.05 -0.62
C TYR A 10 6.44 28.52 0.83
N ARG A 11 6.74 29.80 1.06
CA ARG A 11 6.84 30.38 2.42
C ARG A 11 5.52 30.26 3.18
N LYS A 12 4.40 30.62 2.54
CA LYS A 12 3.07 30.53 3.16
C LYS A 12 2.75 29.10 3.61
N HIS A 13 3.06 28.10 2.79
CA HIS A 13 2.84 26.70 3.15
C HIS A 13 3.76 26.25 4.31
N ARG A 14 5.04 26.62 4.28
CA ARG A 14 6.00 26.31 5.34
C ARG A 14 5.56 26.88 6.70
N ASP A 15 5.11 28.13 6.72
CA ASP A 15 4.78 28.82 7.96
C ASP A 15 3.46 28.30 8.57
N ALA A 16 2.51 27.86 7.74
CA ALA A 16 1.30 27.18 8.20
C ALA A 16 1.59 25.85 8.94
N CYS A 17 2.51 25.04 8.41
CA CYS A 17 2.94 23.80 9.08
C CYS A 17 3.69 24.06 10.39
N LYS A 18 4.36 25.21 10.53
CA LYS A 18 5.04 25.60 11.77
C LYS A 18 4.06 26.09 12.84
N SER A 19 3.00 26.79 12.44
CA SER A 19 1.95 27.23 13.38
C SER A 19 1.20 26.05 14.02
N ALA A 20 0.97 24.97 13.26
CA ALA A 20 0.37 23.73 13.78
C ALA A 20 1.27 22.96 14.77
N ARG A 21 2.58 23.27 14.79
CA ARG A 21 3.54 22.74 15.76
C ARG A 21 3.88 23.81 16.78
N ALA A 22 2.87 24.28 17.50
CA ALA A 22 3.11 25.02 18.73
C ALA A 22 3.93 24.11 19.66
N PRO A 23 5.08 24.55 20.19
CA PRO A 23 5.70 23.87 21.30
C PRO A 23 4.70 23.93 22.47
N LEU A 24 4.43 22.79 23.10
CA LEU A 24 3.90 22.78 24.46
C LEU A 24 4.97 23.47 25.32
N SER A 25 4.88 24.78 25.42
CA SER A 25 5.68 25.59 26.31
C SER A 25 5.30 25.21 27.73
N LEU A 26 6.00 24.22 28.27
CA LEU A 26 6.14 23.98 29.69
C LEU A 26 6.78 25.25 30.27
N SER A 27 5.96 26.17 30.75
CA SER A 27 6.40 27.14 31.76
C SER A 27 6.61 26.37 33.05
N ALA A 28 7.84 25.96 33.29
CA ALA A 28 8.30 25.61 34.63
C ALA A 28 8.45 26.92 35.42
N SER A 29 7.45 27.23 36.24
CA SER A 29 7.61 28.06 37.43
C SER A 29 7.04 27.30 38.62
N ASP A 30 7.98 26.72 39.36
CA ASP A 30 8.04 26.62 40.82
C ASP A 30 6.72 26.74 41.59
N SER A 31 6.17 25.60 42.01
CA SER A 31 5.48 25.42 43.30
C SER A 31 5.14 23.94 43.51
N PHE A 32 5.62 23.42 44.63
CA PHE A 32 5.37 22.06 45.13
C PHE A 32 3.87 21.77 45.26
N GLY A 33 3.36 20.77 44.53
CA GLY A 33 1.99 20.27 44.72
C GLY A 33 1.41 19.58 43.48
N GLY A 34 1.55 18.25 43.41
CA GLY A 34 0.87 17.45 42.39
C GLY A 34 -0.66 17.41 42.62
N PRO A 35 -1.49 17.24 41.58
CA PRO A 35 -2.94 17.13 41.76
C PRO A 35 -3.30 15.78 42.39
N VAL A 36 -3.83 15.84 43.61
CA VAL A 36 -4.44 14.75 44.36
C VAL A 36 -5.78 14.41 43.71
N ILE A 37 -6.00 13.15 43.33
CA ILE A 37 -7.29 12.67 42.83
C ILE A 37 -8.20 12.41 44.05
N GLU A 38 -9.17 13.28 44.26
CA GLU A 38 -10.20 13.15 45.30
C GLU A 38 -11.25 12.12 44.87
N MET A 39 -11.41 11.03 45.63
CA MET A 39 -12.45 10.03 45.41
C MET A 39 -13.68 10.39 46.26
N VAL A 40 -14.72 10.96 45.65
CA VAL A 40 -15.99 11.18 46.35
C VAL A 40 -16.81 9.88 46.39
N SER A 41 -16.84 9.24 47.56
CA SER A 41 -17.78 8.17 47.86
C SER A 41 -19.18 8.74 48.09
N GLY A 42 -20.04 8.66 47.09
CA GLY A 42 -21.47 8.91 47.24
C GLY A 42 -22.24 7.59 47.34
N SER A 43 -22.52 7.13 48.55
CA SER A 43 -23.61 6.16 48.79
C SER A 43 -24.77 6.91 49.43
N PHE A 44 -25.86 7.09 48.69
CA PHE A 44 -27.15 7.50 49.24
C PHE A 44 -28.26 6.65 48.64
N THR A 45 -29.14 6.22 49.52
CA THR A 45 -30.16 5.19 49.37
C THR A 45 -31.38 5.62 48.56
N ARG A 46 -31.89 4.68 47.76
CA ARG A 46 -33.32 4.33 47.56
C ARG A 46 -34.25 5.36 46.88
N SER A 47 -34.75 5.00 45.69
CA SER A 47 -36.16 5.19 45.33
C SER A 47 -36.59 4.21 44.21
N ASN A 48 -37.66 3.46 44.47
CA ASN A 48 -38.39 2.70 43.46
C ASN A 48 -39.00 3.67 42.45
N HIS A 49 -38.82 3.40 41.16
CA HIS A 49 -39.81 3.45 40.08
C HIS A 49 -39.09 3.70 38.75
N THR A 50 -39.66 3.09 37.70
CA THR A 50 -39.55 3.48 36.28
C THR A 50 -38.74 2.51 35.42
N SER A 51 -39.53 1.67 34.75
CA SER A 51 -39.29 0.91 33.53
C SER A 51 -37.98 1.16 32.80
N TYR A 52 -37.25 0.07 32.56
CA TYR A 52 -36.23 -0.02 31.53
C TYR A 52 -36.84 0.38 30.17
N ALA A 53 -36.52 1.59 29.71
CA ALA A 53 -36.63 1.94 28.30
C ALA A 53 -35.39 1.38 27.61
N PRO A 54 -35.51 0.48 26.61
CA PRO A 54 -34.36 0.00 25.87
C PRO A 54 -33.72 1.21 25.17
N LEU A 55 -32.44 1.42 25.42
CA LEU A 55 -31.64 2.40 24.70
C LEU A 55 -31.65 2.01 23.23
N ASN A 56 -32.43 2.77 22.46
CA ASN A 56 -32.44 2.72 21.01
C ASN A 56 -31.01 2.99 20.53
N SER A 57 -30.33 1.97 20.01
CA SER A 57 -28.97 2.03 19.46
C SER A 57 -28.95 2.71 18.08
N SER A 58 -29.52 3.91 17.99
CA SER A 58 -29.40 4.76 16.81
C SER A 58 -28.47 5.92 17.15
N ASP A 59 -27.22 5.57 17.42
CA ASP A 59 -26.10 6.47 17.16
C ASP A 59 -25.83 6.36 15.65
N PRO A 60 -25.99 7.43 14.85
CA PRO A 60 -25.54 7.43 13.47
C PRO A 60 -24.00 7.53 13.50
N GLY A 61 -23.36 6.42 13.85
CA GLY A 61 -21.93 6.24 13.67
C GLY A 61 -21.57 6.52 12.20
N PRO A 62 -20.40 7.10 11.91
CA PRO A 62 -20.01 7.37 10.55
C PRO A 62 -20.09 6.06 9.75
N SER A 63 -20.88 6.13 8.69
CA SER A 63 -21.12 5.10 7.67
C SER A 63 -20.02 4.03 7.62
N SER A 64 -20.44 2.78 7.81
CA SER A 64 -19.68 1.52 7.78
C SER A 64 -19.00 1.19 6.44
N SER A 65 -18.47 2.19 5.72
CA SER A 65 -17.58 1.99 4.56
C SER A 65 -16.12 2.32 4.87
N ASP A 66 -15.84 2.94 6.02
CA ASP A 66 -14.51 3.45 6.38
C ASP A 66 -13.95 2.77 7.65
N ALA A 67 -14.34 1.52 7.88
CA ALA A 67 -13.64 0.65 8.81
C ALA A 67 -12.29 0.30 8.18
N PHE A 68 -11.30 1.17 8.38
CA PHE A 68 -9.92 0.91 8.04
C PHE A 68 -9.55 -0.50 8.52
N THR A 69 -9.21 -1.37 7.57
CA THR A 69 -8.55 -2.65 7.78
C THR A 69 -7.14 -2.41 8.34
N ILE A 70 -7.02 -1.87 9.56
CA ILE A 70 -5.76 -1.44 10.22
C ILE A 70 -4.77 -2.59 10.45
N GLY A 71 -5.07 -3.82 10.03
CA GLY A 71 -4.18 -4.98 10.15
C GLY A 71 -3.85 -5.72 8.85
N LEU A 72 -4.48 -5.39 7.73
CA LEU A 72 -4.21 -6.06 6.45
C LEU A 72 -3.44 -5.11 5.53
N PRO A 73 -2.40 -5.58 4.82
CA PRO A 73 -1.71 -4.76 3.84
C PRO A 73 -2.71 -4.27 2.79
N PRO A 74 -2.49 -3.09 2.20
CA PRO A 74 -3.34 -2.60 1.13
C PRO A 74 -3.46 -3.62 0.00
N ALA A 75 -4.66 -3.80 -0.56
CA ALA A 75 -4.90 -4.81 -1.60
C ALA A 75 -4.04 -4.67 -2.87
N TRP A 76 -3.44 -3.49 -3.10
CA TRP A 76 -2.48 -3.29 -4.21
C TRP A 76 -1.12 -3.93 -3.93
N VAL A 77 -0.76 -4.17 -2.66
CA VAL A 77 0.50 -4.81 -2.27
C VAL A 77 0.54 -6.23 -2.81
N ASP A 78 -0.54 -7.01 -2.65
CA ASP A 78 -0.64 -8.38 -3.17
C ASP A 78 -0.38 -8.44 -4.69
N ASP A 79 -0.99 -7.52 -5.45
CA ASP A 79 -0.77 -7.40 -6.89
C ASP A 79 0.69 -7.04 -7.22
N SER A 80 1.32 -6.19 -6.40
CA SER A 80 2.73 -5.82 -6.59
C SER A 80 3.67 -7.00 -6.30
N GLU A 81 3.41 -7.76 -5.25
CA GLU A 81 4.18 -8.97 -4.89
C GLU A 81 4.07 -10.02 -6.00
N GLU A 82 2.86 -10.27 -6.51
CA GLU A 82 2.66 -11.22 -7.61
C GLU A 82 3.39 -10.79 -8.89
N ILE A 83 3.40 -9.49 -9.22
CA ILE A 83 4.17 -8.98 -10.36
C ILE A 83 5.67 -9.24 -10.14
N THR A 84 6.20 -8.95 -8.94
CA THR A 84 7.63 -9.20 -8.65
C THR A 84 7.98 -10.69 -8.76
N PHE A 85 7.11 -11.57 -8.30
CA PHE A 85 7.27 -13.02 -8.44
C PHE A 85 7.27 -13.47 -9.90
N ASN A 86 6.34 -12.94 -10.70
CA ASN A 86 6.27 -13.24 -12.13
C ASN A 86 7.52 -12.75 -12.88
N ILE A 87 8.01 -11.54 -12.56
CA ILE A 87 9.24 -11.00 -13.14
C ILE A 87 10.43 -11.92 -12.85
N GLN A 88 10.57 -12.39 -11.59
CA GLN A 88 11.66 -13.31 -11.24
C GLN A 88 11.53 -14.63 -12.00
N THR A 89 10.32 -15.20 -12.07
CA THR A 89 10.06 -16.43 -12.82
C THR A 89 10.37 -16.27 -14.31
N VAL A 90 10.04 -15.11 -14.90
CA VAL A 90 10.38 -14.78 -16.29
C VAL A 90 11.90 -14.75 -16.48
N ARG A 91 12.66 -14.14 -15.57
CA ARG A 91 14.13 -14.12 -15.64
C ARG A 91 14.73 -15.53 -15.59
N ASP A 92 14.21 -16.37 -14.71
CA ASP A 92 14.67 -17.76 -14.58
C ASP A 92 14.39 -18.55 -15.86
N LYS A 93 13.15 -18.45 -16.39
CA LYS A 93 12.77 -19.09 -17.67
C LYS A 93 13.53 -18.54 -18.86
N MET A 94 13.85 -17.24 -18.88
CA MET A 94 14.67 -16.64 -19.94
C MET A 94 16.08 -17.23 -19.95
N SER A 95 16.65 -17.49 -18.76
CA SER A 95 17.95 -18.17 -18.65
C SER A 95 17.89 -19.62 -19.15
N GLU A 96 16.77 -20.32 -18.92
CA GLU A 96 16.54 -21.68 -19.42
C GLU A 96 16.37 -21.68 -20.94
N LEU A 97 15.60 -20.74 -21.48
CA LEU A 97 15.41 -20.54 -22.91
C LEU A 97 16.75 -20.28 -23.61
N ALA A 98 17.62 -19.45 -23.03
CA ALA A 98 18.96 -19.20 -23.56
C ALA A 98 19.81 -20.47 -23.61
N LYS A 99 19.75 -21.32 -22.58
CA LYS A 99 20.43 -22.63 -22.56
C LYS A 99 19.85 -23.58 -23.62
N ALA A 100 18.53 -23.62 -23.78
CA ALA A 100 17.86 -24.43 -24.78
C ALA A 100 18.23 -23.99 -26.21
N HIS A 101 18.28 -22.68 -26.47
CA HIS A 101 18.75 -22.13 -27.74
C HIS A 101 20.22 -22.47 -28.00
N SER A 102 21.11 -22.31 -27.01
CA SER A 102 22.51 -22.70 -27.15
C SER A 102 22.66 -24.18 -27.47
N LYS A 103 21.84 -25.05 -26.85
CA LYS A 103 21.83 -26.49 -27.12
C LYS A 103 21.29 -26.81 -28.53
N ALA A 104 20.27 -26.09 -28.99
CA ALA A 104 19.70 -26.26 -30.32
C ALA A 104 20.70 -25.91 -31.45
N LEU A 105 21.62 -24.98 -31.17
CA LEU A 105 22.67 -24.53 -32.10
C LEU A 105 23.88 -25.46 -32.15
N MET A 106 24.01 -26.41 -31.22
CA MET A 106 25.14 -27.34 -31.22
C MET A 106 25.00 -28.37 -32.34
N PRO A 107 26.09 -28.65 -33.10
CA PRO A 107 26.10 -29.76 -34.04
C PRO A 107 25.88 -31.07 -33.27
N THR A 108 24.67 -31.61 -33.39
CA THR A 108 24.28 -32.87 -32.74
C THR A 108 23.82 -33.84 -33.80
N PHE A 109 24.18 -35.12 -33.65
CA PHE A 109 23.86 -36.17 -34.62
C PHE A 109 22.43 -36.75 -34.42
N GLY A 110 21.62 -36.18 -33.52
CA GLY A 110 20.29 -36.65 -33.16
C GLY A 110 19.17 -35.67 -33.51
N ASP A 111 17.92 -36.10 -33.38
CA ASP A 111 16.74 -35.31 -33.67
C ASP A 111 16.54 -34.17 -32.65
N ASN A 112 16.59 -32.92 -33.12
CA ASN A 112 16.44 -31.72 -32.29
C ASN A 112 14.98 -31.32 -32.06
N LYS A 113 13.99 -32.07 -32.58
CA LYS A 113 12.55 -31.80 -32.40
C LYS A 113 12.13 -31.56 -30.95
N GLY A 114 12.68 -32.34 -30.01
CA GLY A 114 12.38 -32.17 -28.58
C GLY A 114 12.87 -30.84 -28.02
N ILE A 115 14.03 -30.36 -28.49
CA ILE A 115 14.61 -29.07 -28.07
C ILE A 115 13.79 -27.92 -28.67
N HIS A 116 13.41 -28.00 -29.95
CA HIS A 116 12.54 -27.00 -30.59
C HIS A 116 11.20 -26.87 -29.88
N ARG A 117 10.55 -27.99 -29.54
CA ARG A 117 9.31 -27.97 -28.75
C ARG A 117 9.50 -27.33 -27.38
N ALA A 118 10.61 -27.61 -26.69
CA ALA A 118 10.92 -27.00 -25.40
C ALA A 118 11.11 -25.48 -25.52
N VAL A 119 11.83 -25.02 -26.55
CA VAL A 119 11.99 -23.60 -26.87
C VAL A 119 10.65 -22.93 -27.12
N GLU A 120 9.77 -23.54 -27.91
CA GLU A 120 8.43 -23.03 -28.20
C GLU A 120 7.59 -22.91 -26.93
N MET A 121 7.55 -23.95 -26.10
CA MET A 121 6.79 -23.94 -24.83
C MET A 121 7.31 -22.87 -23.87
N LEU A 122 8.63 -22.81 -23.64
CA LEU A 122 9.24 -21.80 -22.77
C LEU A 122 8.94 -20.38 -23.26
N THR A 123 8.97 -20.16 -24.57
CA THR A 123 8.66 -18.84 -25.17
C THR A 123 7.21 -18.45 -24.93
N HIS A 124 6.26 -19.38 -25.09
CA HIS A 124 4.84 -19.13 -24.83
C HIS A 124 4.58 -18.85 -23.34
N GLU A 125 5.22 -19.61 -22.45
CA GLU A 125 5.10 -19.41 -20.99
C GLU A 125 5.65 -18.05 -20.56
N ILE A 126 6.83 -17.65 -21.06
CA ILE A 126 7.41 -16.32 -20.79
C ILE A 126 6.45 -15.23 -21.28
N THR A 127 5.93 -15.35 -22.51
CA THR A 127 4.99 -14.37 -23.07
C THR A 127 3.72 -14.27 -22.22
N HIS A 128 3.19 -15.42 -21.77
CA HIS A 128 2.01 -15.46 -20.92
C HIS A 128 2.26 -14.77 -19.56
N LEU A 129 3.40 -15.04 -18.91
CA LEU A 129 3.77 -14.40 -17.64
C LEU A 129 3.96 -12.89 -17.78
N LEU A 130 4.59 -12.43 -18.87
CA LEU A 130 4.75 -11.01 -19.17
C LEU A 130 3.40 -10.33 -19.38
N ARG A 131 2.49 -10.93 -20.16
CA ARG A 131 1.14 -10.40 -20.38
C ARG A 131 0.30 -10.37 -19.09
N ASN A 132 0.40 -11.41 -18.26
CA ASN A 132 -0.27 -11.43 -16.96
C ASN A 132 0.24 -10.29 -16.06
N SER A 133 1.56 -10.11 -16.01
CA SER A 133 2.21 -9.06 -15.22
C SER A 133 1.82 -7.66 -15.71
N GLU A 134 1.79 -7.45 -17.04
CA GLU A 134 1.33 -6.21 -17.66
C GLU A 134 -0.13 -5.90 -17.30
N ASN A 135 -1.03 -6.88 -17.41
CA ASN A 135 -2.44 -6.71 -17.08
C ASN A 135 -2.65 -6.34 -15.61
N ARG A 136 -1.86 -6.92 -14.70
CA ARG A 136 -1.89 -6.59 -13.26
C ARG A 136 -1.31 -5.21 -12.97
N LEU A 137 -0.21 -4.86 -13.64
CA LEU A 137 0.40 -3.54 -13.54
C LEU A 137 -0.56 -2.41 -13.97
N GLN A 138 -1.38 -2.66 -15.00
CA GLN A 138 -2.43 -1.73 -15.41
C GLN A 138 -3.55 -1.61 -14.36
N LYS A 139 -3.93 -2.72 -13.71
CA LYS A 139 -4.93 -2.71 -12.62
C LYS A 139 -4.43 -1.95 -11.38
N LEU A 140 -3.15 -2.09 -11.04
CA LEU A 140 -2.51 -1.33 -9.95
C LEU A 140 -2.64 0.19 -10.12
N SER A 141 -2.62 0.68 -11.37
CA SER A 141 -2.75 2.11 -11.66
C SER A 141 -4.17 2.65 -11.41
N THR A 142 -5.19 1.81 -11.59
CA THR A 142 -6.61 2.23 -11.64
C THR A 142 -7.38 1.89 -10.37
N ARG A 143 -6.89 0.95 -9.55
CA ARG A 143 -7.53 0.45 -8.33
C ARG A 143 -7.01 1.19 -7.08
N GLY A 144 -7.89 1.78 -6.29
CA GLY A 144 -7.63 2.14 -4.89
C GLY A 144 -7.85 3.62 -4.52
N PRO A 145 -7.84 3.94 -3.21
CA PRO A 145 -8.10 5.29 -2.69
C PRO A 145 -7.11 6.34 -3.22
N SER A 146 -7.54 7.60 -3.29
CA SER A 146 -6.74 8.72 -3.81
C SER A 146 -5.48 8.99 -2.97
N GLU A 147 -5.57 8.78 -1.66
CA GLU A 147 -4.53 9.08 -0.66
C GLU A 147 -3.20 8.37 -0.98
N GLU A 148 -3.29 7.12 -1.45
CA GLU A 148 -2.13 6.28 -1.76
C GLU A 148 -1.75 6.29 -3.26
N SER A 149 -2.37 7.15 -4.07
CA SER A 149 -2.17 7.19 -5.52
C SER A 149 -0.71 7.45 -5.92
N ASN A 150 0.00 8.28 -5.15
CA ASN A 150 1.40 8.58 -5.43
C ASN A 150 2.32 7.37 -5.20
N LEU A 151 2.09 6.62 -4.11
CA LEU A 151 2.86 5.41 -3.80
C LEU A 151 2.62 4.34 -4.86
N ARG A 152 1.35 4.07 -5.20
CA ARG A 152 1.02 3.11 -6.27
C ARG A 152 1.66 3.46 -7.60
N LYS A 153 1.65 4.74 -8.00
CA LYS A 153 2.31 5.20 -9.24
C LYS A 153 3.83 5.04 -9.20
N ASN A 154 4.45 5.22 -8.04
CA ASN A 154 5.89 5.01 -7.88
C ASN A 154 6.25 3.53 -7.97
N VAL A 155 5.50 2.68 -7.27
CA VAL A 155 5.64 1.21 -7.34
C VAL A 155 5.40 0.74 -8.77
N GLN A 156 4.32 1.18 -9.41
CA GLN A 156 4.03 0.87 -10.80
C GLN A 156 5.19 1.26 -11.73
N ARG A 157 5.75 2.46 -11.57
CA ARG A 157 6.92 2.88 -12.37
C ARG A 157 8.13 1.98 -12.12
N SER A 158 8.42 1.63 -10.87
CA SER A 158 9.52 0.71 -10.53
C SER A 158 9.31 -0.68 -11.15
N LEU A 159 8.10 -1.24 -11.02
CA LEU A 159 7.78 -2.56 -11.60
C LEU A 159 7.78 -2.51 -13.12
N ALA A 160 7.34 -1.40 -13.73
CA ALA A 160 7.41 -1.20 -15.17
C ALA A 160 8.86 -1.15 -15.68
N THR A 161 9.80 -0.65 -14.88
CA THR A 161 11.22 -0.66 -15.25
C THR A 161 11.89 -2.01 -15.01
N ASP A 162 11.36 -2.82 -14.12
CA ASP A 162 11.90 -4.15 -13.80
C ASP A 162 11.41 -5.26 -14.77
N LEU A 163 10.29 -5.02 -15.47
CA LEU A 163 9.73 -5.83 -16.56
C LEU A 163 10.54 -5.67 -17.85
#